data_AF-A0A9P8LCX8-F1
#
_entry.id   AF-A0A9P8LCX8-F1
#
_cell.length_a   1.000
_cell.length_b   1.000
_cell.length_c   1.000
_cell.angle_alpha   90.00
_cell.angle_beta   90.00
_cell.angle_gamma   90.00
#
_symmetry.space_group_name_H-M   'P 1'
#
loop_
_entity.id
_entity.type
_entity.pdbx_description
1 polymer ?
#
loop_
_entity_poly.entity_id
_entity_poly.type
_entity_poly.pdbx_seq_one_letter_code
_entity_poly.pdbx_strand_id
1 'polypeptide(L)'
;MSSPQKNTSATADPVIFAPAFPLPFVFNVEERLQQLRSYLEPGNPMYQPEPQHVNIRAAIKLYKEGKINGLQTVYIMNGKIDRE
;
A
#
# COMPACT_ATOMS: atom_id res chain seq x y z
N MET A 1 -19.07 55.51 34.81
CA MET A 1 -18.26 54.27 34.69
C MET A 1 -18.77 53.52 33.48
N SER A 2 -18.03 53.53 32.37
CA SER A 2 -18.39 52.77 31.16
C SER A 2 -17.12 52.06 30.72
N SER A 3 -17.14 50.73 30.77
CA SER A 3 -16.06 49.88 30.27
C SER A 3 -16.60 49.05 29.10
N PRO A 4 -15.81 48.86 28.02
CA PRO A 4 -16.33 48.43 26.73
C PRO A 4 -16.41 46.91 26.60
N GLN A 5 -17.40 46.44 25.84
CA GLN A 5 -17.48 45.05 25.38
C GLN A 5 -16.28 44.72 24.48
N LYS A 6 -15.66 43.57 24.74
CA LYS A 6 -14.54 43.01 23.97
C LYS A 6 -15.11 42.18 22.83
N ASN A 7 -15.07 42.72 21.62
CA ASN A 7 -15.50 42.06 20.40
C ASN A 7 -14.38 41.10 19.98
N THR A 8 -14.47 39.81 20.34
CA THR A 8 -13.55 38.80 19.81
C THR A 8 -14.11 38.29 18.48
N SER A 9 -13.63 38.86 17.37
CA SER A 9 -13.79 38.27 16.04
C SER A 9 -12.98 36.97 16.00
N ALA A 10 -13.66 35.82 16.10
CA ALA A 10 -13.05 34.54 15.83
C ALA A 10 -12.75 34.45 14.33
N THR A 11 -11.49 34.60 13.97
CA THR A 11 -11.01 34.32 12.61
C THR A 11 -11.19 32.83 12.37
N ALA A 12 -12.13 32.44 11.51
CA ALA A 12 -12.34 31.06 11.13
C ALA A 12 -11.16 30.57 10.27
N ASP A 13 -10.55 29.45 10.65
CA ASP A 13 -9.53 28.80 9.83
C ASP A 13 -10.13 28.39 8.48
N PRO A 14 -9.40 28.57 7.37
CA PRO A 14 -9.89 28.21 6.05
C PRO A 14 -10.10 26.69 5.95
N VAL A 15 -11.34 26.28 5.64
CA VAL A 15 -11.67 24.89 5.36
C VAL A 15 -11.04 24.49 4.02
N ILE A 16 -9.96 23.71 4.05
CA ILE A 16 -9.34 23.14 2.85
C ILE A 16 -10.09 21.87 2.47
N PHE A 17 -10.85 21.92 1.38
CA PHE A 17 -11.51 20.74 0.82
C PHE A 17 -10.54 19.99 -0.10
N ALA A 18 -10.22 18.74 0.23
CA ALA A 18 -9.45 17.88 -0.66
C ALA A 18 -10.25 17.60 -1.96
N PRO A 19 -9.59 17.45 -3.12
CA PRO A 19 -10.29 17.17 -4.38
C PRO A 19 -11.12 15.88 -4.28
N ALA A 20 -12.32 15.89 -4.85
CA ALA A 20 -13.25 14.76 -4.84
C ALA A 20 -12.80 13.57 -5.72
N PHE A 21 -11.74 13.74 -6.52
CA PHE A 21 -11.16 12.66 -7.34
C PHE A 21 -10.03 11.96 -6.58
N PRO A 22 -10.06 10.63 -6.44
CA PRO A 22 -8.93 9.89 -5.90
C PRO A 22 -7.72 10.09 -6.79
N LEU A 23 -6.54 10.25 -6.19
CA LEU A 23 -5.29 10.23 -6.92
C LEU A 23 -5.17 8.90 -7.69
N PRO A 24 -4.71 8.89 -8.95
CA PRO A 24 -4.54 7.65 -9.70
C PRO A 24 -3.55 6.74 -8.97
N PHE A 25 -3.98 5.52 -8.68
CA PHE A 25 -3.13 4.53 -8.03
C PHE A 25 -2.04 4.06 -9.00
N VAL A 26 -0.78 4.35 -8.68
CA VAL A 26 0.38 3.85 -9.41
C VAL A 26 0.96 2.67 -8.63
N PHE A 27 0.91 1.47 -9.21
CA PHE A 27 1.50 0.29 -8.59
C PHE A 27 3.01 0.27 -8.82
N ASN A 28 3.80 0.39 -7.75
CA ASN A 28 5.26 0.30 -7.83
C ASN A 28 5.73 -1.15 -7.70
N VAL A 29 6.19 -1.73 -8.81
CA VAL A 29 6.68 -3.12 -8.86
C VAL A 29 7.96 -3.30 -8.04
N GLU A 30 8.85 -2.31 -8.00
CA GLU A 30 10.12 -2.41 -7.28
C GLU A 30 9.91 -2.44 -5.77
N GLU A 31 9.07 -1.53 -5.26
CA GLU A 31 8.65 -1.53 -3.85
C GLU A 31 7.97 -2.85 -3.49
N ARG A 32 7.10 -3.36 -4.35
CA ARG A 32 6.45 -4.65 -4.13
C ARG A 32 7.47 -5.79 -4.06
N LEU A 33 8.44 -5.81 -4.96
CA LEU A 33 9.50 -6.83 -4.96
C LEU A 33 10.34 -6.77 -3.68
N GLN A 34 10.66 -5.58 -3.19
CA GLN A 34 11.38 -5.41 -1.93
C GLN A 34 10.55 -5.90 -0.74
N GLN A 35 9.26 -5.57 -0.71
CA GLN A 35 8.33 -6.05 0.30
C GLN A 35 8.22 -7.58 0.30
N LEU A 36 8.07 -8.21 -0.87
CA LEU A 36 8.02 -9.67 -0.98
C LEU A 36 9.30 -10.35 -0.49
N ARG A 37 10.47 -9.78 -0.78
CA ARG A 37 11.75 -10.28 -0.24
C ARG A 37 11.79 -10.16 1.27
N SER A 38 11.32 -9.03 1.80
CA SER A 38 11.30 -8.80 3.25
C SER A 38 10.47 -9.84 4.00
N TYR A 39 9.42 -10.39 3.39
CA TYR A 39 8.60 -11.45 4.01
C TYR A 39 9.32 -12.79 4.16
N LEU A 40 10.45 -12.98 3.49
CA LEU A 40 11.29 -14.17 3.61
C LEU A 40 12.38 -14.01 4.69
N GLU A 41 12.54 -12.82 5.26
CA GLU A 41 13.56 -12.51 6.26
C GLU A 41 13.02 -12.79 7.68
N PRO A 42 13.62 -13.71 8.46
CA PRO A 42 13.11 -14.07 9.80
C PRO A 42 13.05 -12.92 10.80
N GLY A 43 13.85 -11.86 10.59
CA GLY A 43 13.85 -10.66 11.42
C GLY A 43 12.74 -9.65 11.11
N ASN A 44 11.94 -9.89 10.07
CA ASN A 44 10.83 -9.01 9.70
C ASN A 44 9.60 -9.31 10.57
N PRO A 45 8.96 -8.31 11.19
CA PRO A 45 7.69 -8.48 11.90
C PRO A 45 6.57 -9.13 11.05
N MET A 46 6.65 -8.98 9.73
CA MET A 46 5.71 -9.53 8.75
C MET A 46 6.25 -10.78 8.04
N TYR A 47 7.27 -11.43 8.61
CA TYR A 47 7.82 -12.69 8.09
C TYR A 47 6.70 -13.71 7.89
N GLN A 48 6.73 -14.37 6.74
CA GLN A 48 5.74 -15.35 6.36
C GLN A 48 6.24 -16.76 6.69
N PRO A 49 5.35 -17.68 7.10
CA PRO A 49 5.75 -19.03 7.45
C PRO A 49 6.30 -19.78 6.23
N GLU A 50 7.22 -20.72 6.44
CA GLU A 50 7.90 -21.50 5.39
C GLU A 50 6.98 -22.04 4.27
N PRO A 51 5.75 -22.55 4.56
CA PRO A 51 4.84 -22.99 3.49
C PRO A 51 4.46 -21.89 2.49
N GLN A 52 4.42 -20.62 2.90
CA GLN A 52 4.12 -19.48 2.02
C GLN A 52 5.33 -19.06 1.17
N HIS A 53 6.55 -19.46 1.54
CA HIS A 53 7.77 -19.03 0.84
C HIS A 53 7.77 -19.44 -0.62
N VAL A 54 7.22 -20.61 -0.94
CA VAL A 54 7.09 -21.07 -2.33
C VAL A 54 6.23 -20.12 -3.17
N ASN A 55 5.14 -19.61 -2.61
CA ASN A 55 4.24 -18.67 -3.28
C ASN A 55 4.88 -17.29 -3.43
N ILE A 56 5.57 -16.82 -2.39
CA ILE A 56 6.27 -15.53 -2.40
C ILE A 56 7.40 -15.53 -3.42
N ARG A 57 8.22 -16.60 -3.47
CA ARG A 57 9.29 -16.76 -4.47
C ARG A 57 8.73 -16.83 -5.88
N ALA A 58 7.62 -17.54 -6.08
CA ALA A 58 6.92 -17.57 -7.36
C ALA A 58 6.40 -16.18 -7.76
N ALA A 59 5.78 -15.44 -6.85
CA ALA A 59 5.33 -14.07 -7.09
C ALA A 59 6.48 -13.15 -7.52
N ILE A 60 7.61 -13.18 -6.80
CA ILE A 60 8.83 -12.43 -7.15
C ILE A 60 9.28 -12.76 -8.58
N LYS A 61 9.30 -14.03 -8.95
CA LYS A 61 9.67 -14.48 -10.30
C LYS A 61 8.70 -13.95 -11.35
N LEU A 62 7.39 -14.04 -11.11
CA LEU A 62 6.36 -13.58 -12.05
C LEU A 62 6.43 -12.06 -12.28
N TYR A 63 6.71 -11.27 -11.24
CA TYR A 63 6.96 -9.83 -11.38
C TYR A 63 8.22 -9.55 -12.20
N LYS A 64 9.33 -10.24 -11.92
CA LYS A 64 10.58 -10.09 -12.68
C LYS A 64 10.42 -10.46 -14.16
N GLU A 65 9.60 -11.46 -14.47
CA GLU A 65 9.29 -11.88 -15.84
C GLU A 65 8.24 -10.97 -16.52
N GLY A 66 7.68 -9.99 -15.81
CA GLY A 66 6.62 -9.12 -16.34
C GLY A 66 5.28 -9.83 -16.58
N LYS A 67 5.11 -11.06 -16.07
CA LYS A 67 3.87 -11.85 -16.22
C LYS A 67 2.74 -11.31 -15.34
N ILE A 68 3.08 -10.63 -14.25
CA ILE A 68 2.15 -9.91 -13.39
C ILE A 68 2.68 -8.50 -13.15
N ASN A 69 1.77 -7.54 -13.06
CA ASN A 69 2.09 -6.12 -12.89
C ASN A 69 1.42 -5.50 -11.64
N GLY A 70 0.71 -6.31 -10.84
CA GLY A 70 0.03 -5.88 -9.63
C GLY A 70 -1.27 -5.10 -9.84
N LEU A 71 -1.69 -4.88 -11.08
CA LEU A 71 -2.97 -4.25 -11.41
C LEU A 71 -4.12 -5.25 -11.46
N GLN A 72 -3.80 -6.53 -11.67
CA GLN A 72 -4.75 -7.63 -11.71
C GLN A 72 -4.57 -8.52 -10.49
N THR A 73 -5.68 -9.01 -9.94
CA THR A 73 -5.66 -10.03 -8.90
C THR A 73 -5.13 -11.33 -9.49
N VAL A 74 -4.12 -11.91 -8.84
CA VAL A 74 -3.53 -13.20 -9.22
C VAL A 74 -3.40 -14.05 -7.97
N TYR A 75 -3.98 -15.25 -8.01
CA TYR A 75 -3.84 -16.23 -6.96
C TYR A 75 -2.64 -17.12 -7.26
N ILE A 76 -1.79 -17.35 -6.26
CA ILE A 76 -0.61 -18.22 -6.39
C ILE A 76 -0.69 -19.27 -5.30
N MET A 77 -0.83 -20.52 -5.72
CA MET A 77 -0.94 -21.67 -4.83
C MET A 77 0.15 -22.67 -5.20
N ASN A 78 0.89 -23.15 -4.19
CA ASN A 78 2.01 -24.07 -4.35
C ASN A 78 3.03 -23.63 -5.42
N GLY A 79 3.30 -22.32 -5.50
CA GLY A 79 4.24 -21.73 -6.45
C GLY A 79 3.76 -21.62 -7.90
N LYS A 80 2.48 -21.85 -8.17
CA LYS A 80 1.88 -21.74 -9.51
C LYS A 80 0.74 -20.74 -9.49
N ILE A 81 0.53 -20.06 -10.62
CA ILE A 81 -0.69 -19.25 -10.79
C ILE A 81 -1.87 -20.22 -10.79
N ASP A 82 -2.79 -20.00 -9.87
CA ASP A 82 -4.07 -20.67 -9.85
C ASP A 82 -4.97 -19.94 -10.84
N ARG A 83 -5.36 -20.64 -11.90
CA ARG A 83 -6.36 -20.19 -12.86
C ARG A 83 -7.58 -21.04 -12.52
N GLU A 84 -8.58 -20.41 -11.89
CA GLU A 84 -9.91 -21.02 -11.71
C GLU A 84 -10.38 -21.73 -13.00
#